data_AF-A0A2S9XBS2-F1
#
_entry.id   AF-A0A2S9XBS2-F1
#
_cell.length_a   1.000
_cell.length_b   1.000
_cell.length_c   1.000
_cell.angle_alpha   90.00
_cell.angle_beta   90.00
_cell.angle_gamma   90.00
#
_symmetry.space_group_name_H-M   'P 1'
#
loop_
_entity.id
_entity.type
_entity.pdbx_description
1 polymer ?
#
loop_
_entity_poly.entity_id
_entity_poly.type
_entity_poly.pdbx_seq_one_letter_code
_entity_poly.pdbx_strand_id
1 'polypeptide(L)'
;MQAPEPDADAHRAPAEPRALTAVEVSVRAYARAFPYLIWRYGDRGLGLIRSDNTHFMALAERDADELDRQVRWTADHLSERGMPRWMLELDLLLLARASARALPQRPDIAARLTQTAAELTRQRRASIPEPAFRRCATSFADALGLGPSRLWFGFGSILAAAVADERSGLAHAVPRVHEWAADRRRFGPRWIAAVDQTLVRAHRL
;
A
#
# COMPACT_ATOMS: atom_id res chain seq x y z
N MET A 1 2.93 11.80 20.12
CA MET A 1 2.90 13.18 19.58
C MET A 1 2.67 13.03 18.08
N GLN A 2 1.46 13.30 17.59
CA GLN A 2 1.16 13.22 16.15
C GLN A 2 1.98 14.31 15.44
N ALA A 3 2.82 13.91 14.48
CA ALA A 3 3.37 14.87 13.53
C ALA A 3 2.19 15.49 12.76
N PRO A 4 2.10 16.83 12.65
CA PRO A 4 1.03 17.46 11.88
C PRO A 4 1.08 16.95 10.44
N GLU A 5 -0.10 16.74 9.86
CA GLU A 5 -0.25 16.53 8.41
C GLU A 5 0.45 17.67 7.67
N PRO A 6 1.34 17.39 6.70
CA PRO A 6 1.87 18.43 5.84
C PRO A 6 0.70 19.10 5.12
N ASP A 7 0.46 20.36 5.46
CA ASP A 7 -0.46 21.28 4.79
C ASP A 7 -1.89 20.75 4.55
N ALA A 8 -2.61 20.45 5.64
CA ALA A 8 -4.03 20.07 5.63
C ALA A 8 -4.96 21.08 4.92
N ASP A 9 -4.49 22.31 4.65
CA ASP A 9 -5.27 23.39 4.06
C ASP A 9 -5.29 23.40 2.52
N ALA A 10 -4.69 22.40 1.84
CA ALA A 10 -4.63 22.38 0.37
C ALA A 10 -4.85 21.00 -0.28
N HIS A 11 -5.92 20.28 0.09
CA HIS A 11 -6.50 19.25 -0.78
C HIS A 11 -7.16 19.86 -2.03
N ARG A 12 -6.34 20.52 -2.86
CA ARG A 12 -6.76 21.03 -4.17
C ARG A 12 -6.80 19.85 -5.15
N ALA A 13 -7.93 19.68 -5.82
CA ALA A 13 -8.08 18.70 -6.89
C ALA A 13 -7.12 18.98 -8.07
N PRO A 14 -6.76 17.96 -8.86
CA PRO A 14 -5.99 18.14 -10.10
C PRO A 14 -6.67 19.16 -11.02
N ALA A 15 -5.87 19.95 -11.74
CA ALA A 15 -6.42 20.97 -12.63
C ALA A 15 -7.01 20.36 -13.91
N GLU A 16 -6.47 19.22 -14.36
CA GLU A 16 -6.87 18.55 -15.59
C GLU A 16 -7.99 17.52 -15.34
N PRO A 17 -9.18 17.63 -15.96
CA PRO A 17 -10.28 16.67 -15.75
C PRO A 17 -9.92 15.22 -16.08
N ARG A 18 -9.03 14.99 -17.05
CA ARG A 18 -8.54 13.64 -17.39
C ARG A 18 -7.71 13.02 -16.27
N ALA A 19 -7.11 13.82 -15.40
CA ALA A 19 -6.38 13.34 -14.23
C ALA A 19 -7.31 12.63 -13.23
N LEU A 20 -8.54 13.12 -13.05
CA LEU A 20 -9.55 12.42 -12.25
C LEU A 20 -9.97 11.07 -12.85
N THR A 21 -9.96 10.96 -14.18
CA THR A 21 -10.18 9.66 -14.85
C THR A 21 -9.07 8.67 -14.53
N ALA A 22 -7.81 9.12 -14.48
CA ALA A 22 -6.69 8.28 -14.06
C ALA A 22 -6.84 7.78 -12.62
N VAL A 23 -7.28 8.65 -11.70
CA VAL A 23 -7.57 8.29 -10.30
C VAL A 23 -8.65 7.21 -10.20
N GLU A 24 -9.78 7.36 -10.90
CA GLU A 24 -10.83 6.34 -10.86
C GLU A 24 -10.37 5.00 -11.44
N VAL A 25 -9.54 5.03 -12.49
CA VAL A 25 -8.96 3.82 -13.08
C VAL A 25 -7.98 3.15 -12.11
N SER A 26 -7.11 3.91 -11.43
CA SER A 26 -6.16 3.36 -10.46
C SER A 26 -6.88 2.76 -9.26
N VAL A 27 -7.83 3.47 -8.66
CA VAL A 27 -8.61 3.01 -7.49
C VAL A 27 -9.35 1.71 -7.81
N ARG A 28 -9.98 1.62 -8.99
CA ARG A 28 -10.66 0.38 -9.42
C ARG A 28 -9.68 -0.77 -9.67
N ALA A 29 -8.47 -0.50 -10.15
CA ALA A 29 -7.45 -1.53 -10.32
C ALA A 29 -6.92 -1.99 -8.95
N TYR A 30 -6.70 -1.05 -8.04
CA TYR A 30 -6.21 -1.28 -6.69
C TYR A 30 -7.18 -2.12 -5.86
N ALA A 31 -8.48 -1.78 -5.88
CA ALA A 31 -9.52 -2.53 -5.21
C ALA A 31 -9.60 -4.01 -5.66
N ARG A 32 -9.32 -4.27 -6.95
CA ARG A 32 -9.28 -5.64 -7.49
C ARG A 32 -8.01 -6.39 -7.09
N ALA A 33 -6.90 -5.69 -6.93
CA ALA A 33 -5.62 -6.27 -6.54
C ALA A 33 -5.55 -6.59 -5.03
N PHE A 34 -6.26 -5.82 -4.19
CA PHE A 34 -6.21 -5.94 -2.73
C PHE A 34 -7.59 -6.14 -2.10
N PRO A 35 -8.16 -7.36 -2.10
CA PRO A 35 -9.39 -7.64 -1.35
C PRO A 35 -9.29 -7.30 0.14
N TYR A 36 -8.07 -7.36 0.69
CA TYR A 36 -7.75 -6.89 2.04
C TYR A 36 -8.30 -5.50 2.36
N LEU A 37 -8.22 -4.55 1.42
CA LEU A 37 -8.68 -3.18 1.61
C LEU A 37 -10.17 -3.16 1.98
N ILE A 38 -10.98 -3.89 1.20
CA ILE A 38 -12.44 -3.97 1.40
C ILE A 38 -12.76 -4.75 2.67
N TRP A 39 -12.09 -5.87 2.90
CA TRP A 39 -12.34 -6.70 4.08
C TRP A 39 -12.03 -5.99 5.40
N ARG A 40 -10.98 -5.18 5.42
CA ARG A 40 -10.54 -4.51 6.64
C ARG A 40 -11.22 -3.16 6.83
N TYR A 41 -11.32 -2.36 5.78
CA TYR A 41 -11.69 -0.94 5.87
C TYR A 41 -13.04 -0.60 5.22
N GLY A 42 -13.66 -1.57 4.52
CA GLY A 42 -14.92 -1.39 3.81
C GLY A 42 -14.86 -0.27 2.76
N ASP A 43 -16.03 0.27 2.43
CA ASP A 43 -16.16 1.35 1.43
C ASP A 43 -15.43 2.63 1.84
N ARG A 44 -15.30 2.88 3.15
CA ARG A 44 -14.54 4.02 3.67
C ARG A 44 -13.07 3.95 3.26
N GLY A 45 -12.47 2.75 3.25
CA GLY A 45 -11.11 2.55 2.78
C GLY A 45 -10.92 2.98 1.33
N LEU A 46 -11.86 2.65 0.45
CA LEU A 46 -11.83 3.09 -0.95
C LEU A 46 -11.97 4.61 -1.10
N GLY A 47 -12.84 5.22 -0.29
CA GLY A 47 -13.01 6.68 -0.26
C GLY A 47 -11.70 7.39 0.08
N LEU A 48 -10.95 6.86 1.05
CA LEU A 48 -9.64 7.41 1.43
C LEU A 48 -8.61 7.24 0.30
N ILE A 49 -8.48 6.05 -0.29
CA ILE A 49 -7.56 5.84 -1.42
C ILE A 49 -7.88 6.76 -2.61
N ARG A 50 -9.17 7.01 -2.91
CA ARG A 50 -9.56 7.99 -3.93
C ARG A 50 -9.12 9.40 -3.56
N SER A 51 -9.32 9.80 -2.30
CA SER A 51 -8.94 11.12 -1.80
C SER A 51 -7.42 11.32 -1.90
N ASP A 52 -6.65 10.36 -1.40
CA ASP A 52 -5.19 10.35 -1.44
C ASP A 52 -4.67 10.42 -2.88
N ASN A 53 -5.20 9.58 -3.78
CA ASN A 53 -4.79 9.59 -5.19
C ASN A 53 -5.17 10.88 -5.91
N THR A 54 -6.29 11.51 -5.56
CA THR A 54 -6.67 12.84 -6.07
C THR A 54 -5.63 13.87 -5.67
N HIS A 55 -5.21 13.84 -4.40
CA HIS A 55 -4.23 14.75 -3.86
C HIS A 55 -2.82 14.52 -4.44
N PHE A 56 -2.36 13.27 -4.49
CA PHE A 56 -1.06 12.91 -5.10
C PHE A 56 -1.00 13.29 -6.57
N MET A 57 -2.08 13.11 -7.32
CA MET A 57 -2.14 13.56 -8.71
C MET A 57 -1.98 15.09 -8.82
N ALA A 58 -2.64 15.84 -7.95
CA ALA A 58 -2.55 17.29 -7.93
C ALA A 58 -1.16 17.79 -7.48
N LEU A 59 -0.46 17.06 -6.60
CA LEU A 59 0.93 17.34 -6.23
C LEU A 59 1.88 17.00 -7.37
N ALA A 60 1.70 15.85 -8.02
CA ALA A 60 2.51 15.42 -9.17
C ALA A 60 2.45 16.42 -10.34
N GLU A 61 1.35 17.18 -10.48
CA GLU A 61 1.24 18.27 -11.46
C GLU A 61 2.14 19.48 -11.15
N ARG A 62 2.42 19.77 -9.86
CA ARG A 62 2.97 21.05 -9.42
C ARG A 62 4.34 20.97 -8.73
N ASP A 63 4.56 19.99 -7.87
CA ASP A 63 5.70 19.96 -6.94
C ASP A 63 6.07 18.51 -6.60
N ALA A 64 7.25 18.09 -7.05
CA ALA A 64 7.75 16.73 -6.82
C ALA A 64 8.26 16.54 -5.38
N ASP A 65 8.83 17.57 -4.76
CA ASP A 65 9.37 17.47 -3.41
C ASP A 65 8.23 17.37 -2.39
N GLU A 66 7.15 18.12 -2.62
CA GLU A 66 5.94 18.00 -1.80
C GLU A 66 5.22 16.68 -2.02
N LEU A 67 5.15 16.17 -3.25
CA LEU A 67 4.65 14.81 -3.52
C LEU A 67 5.41 13.76 -2.70
N ASP A 68 6.75 13.82 -2.71
CA ASP A 68 7.59 12.87 -1.98
C ASP A 68 7.42 12.98 -0.46
N ARG A 69 7.30 14.20 0.07
CA ARG A 69 7.01 14.43 1.50
C ARG A 69 5.65 13.88 1.89
N GLN A 70 4.61 14.21 1.13
CA GLN A 70 3.24 13.80 1.42
C GLN A 70 3.09 12.29 1.32
N VAL A 71 3.61 11.66 0.26
CA VAL A 71 3.57 10.20 0.13
C VAL A 71 4.27 9.52 1.30
N ARG A 72 5.45 10.00 1.71
CA ARG A 72 6.17 9.42 2.86
C ARG A 72 5.36 9.51 4.14
N TRP A 73 4.80 10.69 4.42
CA TRP A 73 3.94 10.89 5.59
C TRP A 73 2.72 9.97 5.55
N THR A 74 2.02 9.90 4.40
CA THR A 74 0.87 9.00 4.23
C THR A 74 1.27 7.55 4.41
N ALA A 75 2.42 7.13 3.87
CA ALA A 75 2.93 5.75 4.00
C ALA A 75 3.11 5.36 5.47
N ASP A 76 3.78 6.22 6.24
CA ASP A 76 4.04 6.01 7.67
C ASP A 76 2.72 5.99 8.45
N HIS A 77 1.84 6.95 8.19
CA HIS A 77 0.52 7.09 8.83
C HIS A 77 -0.41 5.89 8.57
N LEU A 78 -0.37 5.34 7.36
CA LEU A 78 -1.14 4.15 6.98
C LEU A 78 -0.55 2.88 7.60
N SER A 79 0.76 2.78 7.69
CA SER A 79 1.44 1.62 8.30
C SER A 79 1.07 1.46 9.78
N GLU A 80 1.02 2.57 10.53
CA GLU A 80 0.54 2.60 11.92
C GLU A 80 -0.91 2.11 12.10
N ARG A 81 -1.70 2.06 11.02
CA ARG A 81 -3.08 1.55 11.01
C ARG A 81 -3.20 0.14 10.45
N GLY A 82 -2.09 -0.50 10.13
CA GLY A 82 -2.03 -1.83 9.53
C GLY A 82 -2.24 -1.81 8.03
N MET A 83 -1.90 -0.73 7.33
CA MET A 83 -1.78 -0.72 5.87
C MET A 83 -0.31 -0.51 5.50
N PRO A 84 0.46 -1.58 5.28
CA PRO A 84 1.90 -1.47 5.07
C PRO A 84 2.28 -0.60 3.88
N ARG A 85 3.43 0.09 3.91
CA ARG A 85 3.87 1.04 2.87
C ARG A 85 3.96 0.42 1.47
N TRP A 86 4.20 -0.88 1.38
CA TRP A 86 4.14 -1.66 0.13
C TRP A 86 2.79 -1.54 -0.60
N MET A 87 1.70 -1.39 0.16
CA MET A 87 0.38 -1.19 -0.42
C MET A 87 0.28 0.18 -1.10
N LEU A 88 0.89 1.23 -0.54
CA LEU A 88 0.96 2.55 -1.17
C LEU A 88 1.95 2.58 -2.35
N GLU A 89 3.08 1.86 -2.25
CA GLU A 89 4.01 1.63 -3.36
C GLU A 89 3.25 1.13 -4.61
N LEU A 90 2.39 0.14 -4.44
CA LEU A 90 1.63 -0.44 -5.56
C LEU A 90 0.49 0.47 -6.05
N ASP A 91 -0.14 1.23 -5.16
CA ASP A 91 -1.15 2.21 -5.57
C ASP A 91 -0.53 3.31 -6.46
N LEU A 92 0.62 3.85 -6.07
CA LEU A 92 1.34 4.86 -6.85
C LEU A 92 1.74 4.34 -8.24
N LEU A 93 2.17 3.09 -8.35
CA LEU A 93 2.47 2.47 -9.64
C LEU A 93 1.22 2.30 -10.52
N LEU A 94 0.07 1.97 -9.92
CA LEU A 94 -1.21 1.92 -10.64
C LEU A 94 -1.66 3.32 -11.09
N LEU A 95 -1.49 4.32 -10.23
CA LEU A 95 -1.78 5.72 -10.56
C LEU A 95 -0.87 6.25 -11.66
N ALA A 96 0.44 5.97 -11.58
CA ALA A 96 1.40 6.31 -12.63
C ALA A 96 0.99 5.68 -13.97
N ARG A 97 0.65 4.40 -13.98
CA ARG A 97 0.19 3.70 -15.19
C ARG A 97 -1.12 4.27 -15.74
N ALA A 98 -2.05 4.63 -14.88
CA ALA A 98 -3.33 5.22 -15.28
C ALA A 98 -3.12 6.64 -15.85
N SER A 99 -2.29 7.44 -15.19
CA SER A 99 -1.95 8.81 -15.62
C SER A 99 -1.24 8.82 -16.98
N ALA A 100 -0.28 7.93 -17.20
CA ALA A 100 0.42 7.81 -18.49
C ALA A 100 -0.54 7.54 -19.67
N ARG A 101 -1.66 6.86 -19.43
CA ARG A 101 -2.68 6.60 -20.45
C ARG A 101 -3.67 7.74 -20.62
N ALA A 102 -4.08 8.36 -19.51
CA ALA A 102 -5.06 9.45 -19.53
C ALA A 102 -4.46 10.77 -20.01
N LEU A 103 -3.16 10.97 -19.76
CA LEU A 103 -2.40 12.19 -19.98
C LEU A 103 -1.11 11.91 -20.79
N PRO A 104 -1.20 11.34 -22.01
CA PRO A 104 -0.02 11.01 -22.80
C PRO A 104 0.87 12.23 -23.12
N GLN A 105 0.29 13.43 -23.12
CA GLN A 105 0.98 14.71 -23.31
C GLN A 105 1.71 15.22 -22.06
N ARG A 106 1.55 14.57 -20.90
CA ARG A 106 2.18 14.90 -19.61
C ARG A 106 2.92 13.69 -19.01
N PRO A 107 3.95 13.16 -19.70
CA PRO A 107 4.70 12.00 -19.22
C PRO A 107 5.45 12.28 -17.90
N ASP A 108 5.70 13.55 -17.59
CA ASP A 108 6.32 14.01 -16.34
C ASP A 108 5.54 13.60 -15.10
N ILE A 109 4.21 13.61 -15.14
CA ILE A 109 3.36 13.22 -14.01
C ILE A 109 3.56 11.74 -13.67
N ALA A 110 3.47 10.87 -14.68
CA ALA A 110 3.67 9.43 -14.49
C ALA A 110 5.11 9.11 -14.04
N ALA A 111 6.11 9.85 -14.53
CA ALA A 111 7.49 9.70 -14.13
C ALA A 111 7.70 10.06 -12.65
N ARG A 112 7.15 11.19 -12.17
CA ARG A 112 7.21 11.60 -10.76
C ARG A 112 6.59 10.55 -9.84
N LEU A 113 5.36 10.10 -10.13
CA LEU A 113 4.69 9.05 -9.35
C LEU A 113 5.49 7.74 -9.33
N THR A 114 6.09 7.35 -10.46
CA THR A 114 6.95 6.16 -10.53
C THR A 114 8.22 6.31 -9.71
N GLN A 115 8.85 7.49 -9.74
CA GLN A 115 10.03 7.81 -8.95
C GLN A 115 9.72 7.77 -7.45
N THR A 116 8.62 8.39 -7.03
CA THR A 116 8.16 8.34 -5.64
C THR A 116 7.86 6.91 -5.18
N ALA A 117 7.23 6.09 -6.03
CA ALA A 117 7.02 4.67 -5.72
C ALA A 117 8.35 3.91 -5.58
N ALA A 118 9.34 4.21 -6.42
CA ALA A 118 10.65 3.57 -6.38
C ALA A 118 11.42 3.86 -5.07
N GLU A 119 11.16 5.02 -4.43
CA GLU A 119 11.66 5.33 -3.09
C GLU A 119 11.15 4.32 -2.05
N LEU A 120 9.82 4.11 -2.02
CA LEU A 120 9.20 3.13 -1.11
C LEU A 120 9.71 1.71 -1.41
N THR A 121 9.85 1.35 -2.69
CA THR A 121 10.46 0.08 -3.08
C THR A 121 11.88 -0.08 -2.52
N ARG A 122 12.71 0.96 -2.62
CA ARG A 122 14.10 0.92 -2.14
C ARG A 122 14.17 0.73 -0.63
N GLN A 123 13.35 1.46 0.12
CA GLN A 123 13.27 1.34 1.57
C GLN A 123 12.82 -0.05 2.01
N ARG A 124 11.78 -0.59 1.39
CA ARG A 124 11.31 -1.96 1.64
C ARG A 124 12.41 -2.99 1.36
N ARG A 125 13.11 -2.86 0.22
CA ARG A 125 14.16 -3.79 -0.19
C ARG A 125 15.42 -3.71 0.68
N ALA A 126 15.70 -2.57 1.29
CA ALA A 126 16.76 -2.44 2.28
C ALA A 126 16.45 -3.25 3.56
N SER A 127 15.17 -3.41 3.90
CA SER A 127 14.73 -4.18 5.07
C SER A 127 14.51 -5.67 4.79
N ILE A 128 13.93 -6.00 3.63
CA ILE A 128 13.67 -7.38 3.18
C ILE A 128 13.92 -7.48 1.67
N PRO A 129 14.94 -8.25 1.23
CA PRO A 129 15.23 -8.44 -0.19
C PRO A 129 14.04 -9.05 -0.96
N GLU A 130 13.87 -8.63 -2.22
CA GLU A 130 12.74 -9.03 -3.08
C GLU A 130 12.52 -10.55 -3.18
N PRO A 131 13.54 -11.42 -3.33
CA PRO A 131 13.32 -12.86 -3.35
C PRO A 131 12.77 -13.40 -2.02
N ALA A 132 13.21 -12.82 -0.90
CA ALA A 132 12.77 -13.21 0.43
C ALA A 132 11.32 -12.75 0.69
N PHE A 133 11.00 -11.52 0.28
CA PHE A 133 9.65 -10.97 0.31
C PHE A 133 8.65 -11.85 -0.44
N ARG A 134 8.99 -12.27 -1.68
CA ARG A 134 8.14 -13.17 -2.48
C ARG A 134 7.92 -14.54 -1.84
N ARG A 135 8.95 -15.09 -1.18
CA ARG A 135 8.81 -16.38 -0.46
C ARG A 135 7.82 -16.29 0.70
N CYS A 136 7.71 -15.15 1.39
CA CYS A 136 6.68 -14.97 2.41
C CYS A 136 5.28 -14.97 1.80
N ALA A 137 5.11 -14.35 0.63
CA ALA A 137 3.84 -14.37 -0.10
C ALA A 137 3.37 -15.78 -0.44
N THR A 138 4.28 -16.63 -0.96
CA THR A 138 3.95 -18.02 -1.30
C THR A 138 3.74 -18.89 -0.05
N SER A 139 4.58 -18.72 0.97
CA SER A 139 4.49 -19.51 2.21
C SER A 139 3.13 -19.39 2.90
N PHE A 140 2.52 -18.20 2.88
CA PHE A 140 1.19 -18.00 3.44
C PHE A 140 0.13 -18.84 2.72
N ALA A 141 0.15 -18.84 1.39
CA ALA A 141 -0.77 -19.65 0.59
C ALA A 141 -0.54 -21.15 0.81
N ASP A 142 0.73 -21.57 0.87
CA ASP A 142 1.11 -22.96 1.14
C ASP A 142 0.63 -23.43 2.53
N ALA A 143 0.76 -22.59 3.56
CA ALA A 143 0.31 -22.88 4.92
C ALA A 143 -1.22 -22.99 5.02
N LEU A 144 -1.95 -22.18 4.26
CA LEU A 144 -3.39 -22.35 4.09
C LEU A 144 -3.74 -23.65 3.37
N GLY A 145 -2.80 -24.29 2.66
CA GLY A 145 -2.98 -25.45 1.79
C GLY A 145 -4.23 -25.35 0.91
N LEU A 146 -4.51 -24.12 0.48
CA LEU A 146 -5.52 -23.80 -0.51
C LEU A 146 -4.78 -23.37 -1.77
N GLY A 147 -5.33 -23.73 -2.93
CA GLY A 147 -4.80 -23.25 -4.20
C GLY A 147 -4.82 -21.71 -4.30
N PRO A 148 -4.18 -21.13 -5.33
CA PRO A 148 -4.21 -19.69 -5.53
C PRO A 148 -5.66 -19.20 -5.65
N SER A 149 -6.07 -18.33 -4.74
CA SER A 149 -7.35 -17.60 -4.81
C SER A 149 -7.08 -16.11 -4.76
N ARG A 150 -7.90 -15.36 -5.48
CA ARG A 150 -7.90 -13.90 -5.43
C ARG A 150 -8.13 -13.39 -4.01
N LEU A 151 -8.92 -14.08 -3.21
CA LEU A 151 -9.35 -13.62 -1.88
C LEU A 151 -8.17 -13.42 -0.91
N TRP A 152 -7.20 -14.33 -0.90
CA TRP A 152 -6.01 -14.25 -0.05
C TRP A 152 -4.73 -13.94 -0.82
N PHE A 153 -4.86 -13.60 -2.12
CA PHE A 153 -3.73 -13.21 -2.94
C PHE A 153 -3.05 -11.98 -2.34
N GLY A 154 -1.73 -12.06 -2.18
CA GLY A 154 -0.93 -10.96 -1.64
C GLY A 154 -0.99 -10.82 -0.12
N PHE A 155 -1.77 -11.61 0.63
CA PHE A 155 -1.82 -11.45 2.10
C PHE A 155 -0.48 -11.77 2.77
N GLY A 156 0.24 -12.79 2.30
CA GLY A 156 1.61 -13.06 2.76
C GLY A 156 2.59 -11.91 2.44
N SER A 157 2.36 -11.17 1.34
CA SER A 157 3.12 -9.95 1.04
C SER A 157 2.79 -8.81 2.00
N ILE A 158 1.53 -8.66 2.42
CA ILE A 158 1.10 -7.67 3.43
C ILE A 158 1.81 -7.97 4.75
N LEU A 159 1.85 -9.23 5.19
CA LEU A 159 2.55 -9.63 6.41
C LEU A 159 4.05 -9.35 6.33
N ALA A 160 4.71 -9.70 5.22
CA ALA A 160 6.11 -9.40 5.01
C ALA A 160 6.39 -7.88 4.96
N ALA A 161 5.49 -7.11 4.35
CA ALA A 161 5.61 -5.65 4.28
C ALA A 161 5.47 -5.00 5.65
N ALA A 162 4.57 -5.48 6.50
CA ALA A 162 4.44 -5.00 7.87
C ALA A 162 5.74 -5.20 8.67
N VAL A 163 6.42 -6.35 8.48
CA VAL A 163 7.73 -6.60 9.09
C VAL A 163 8.80 -5.67 8.52
N ALA A 164 8.79 -5.40 7.21
CA ALA A 164 9.72 -4.44 6.60
C ALA A 164 9.52 -3.02 7.13
N ASP A 165 8.26 -2.62 7.37
CA ASP A 165 7.92 -1.32 7.96
C ASP A 165 8.41 -1.20 9.41
N GLU A 166 8.19 -2.24 10.23
CA GLU A 166 8.66 -2.25 11.62
C GLU A 166 10.18 -2.18 11.70
N ARG A 167 10.90 -2.89 10.82
CA ARG A 167 12.37 -2.80 10.68
C ARG A 167 12.85 -1.43 10.25
N SER A 168 12.00 -0.67 9.57
CA SER A 168 12.28 0.72 9.17
C SER A 168 11.93 1.73 10.27
N GLY A 169 11.55 1.29 11.46
CA GLY A 169 11.24 2.15 12.60
C GLY A 169 9.76 2.49 12.78
N LEU A 170 8.86 1.94 11.96
CA LEU A 170 7.41 2.15 12.11
C LEU A 170 6.84 1.18 13.13
N ALA A 171 6.98 1.56 14.40
CA ALA A 171 6.45 0.80 15.52
C ALA A 171 4.95 0.51 15.32
N HIS A 172 4.51 -0.68 15.72
CA HIS A 172 3.14 -1.17 15.62
C HIS A 172 2.66 -1.64 14.24
N ALA A 173 3.47 -1.55 13.18
CA ALA A 173 3.09 -2.06 11.86
C ALA A 173 2.67 -3.55 11.91
N VAL A 174 3.49 -4.43 12.53
CA VAL A 174 3.14 -5.85 12.67
C VAL A 174 1.96 -6.07 13.63
N PRO A 175 1.97 -5.54 14.88
CA PRO A 175 0.85 -5.69 15.80
C PRO A 175 -0.50 -5.31 15.19
N ARG A 176 -0.58 -4.25 14.39
CA ARG A 176 -1.85 -3.77 13.81
C ARG A 176 -2.35 -4.64 12.66
N VAL A 177 -1.46 -5.23 11.88
CA VAL A 177 -1.86 -6.23 10.88
C VAL A 177 -2.28 -7.51 11.57
N HIS A 178 -1.51 -7.96 12.58
CA HIS A 178 -1.77 -9.17 13.34
C HIS A 178 -3.09 -9.12 14.11
N GLU A 179 -3.36 -8.05 14.86
CA GLU A 179 -4.60 -7.85 15.64
C GLU A 179 -5.84 -8.11 14.80
N TRP A 180 -5.86 -7.58 13.57
CA TRP A 180 -6.96 -7.82 12.64
C TRP A 180 -6.94 -9.24 12.06
N ALA A 181 -5.77 -9.71 11.62
CA ALA A 181 -5.61 -10.98 10.90
C ALA A 181 -5.75 -12.21 11.80
N ALA A 182 -5.60 -12.05 13.11
CA ALA A 182 -5.69 -13.10 14.13
C ALA A 182 -7.02 -13.07 14.91
N ASP A 183 -7.99 -12.24 14.52
CA ASP A 183 -9.31 -12.18 15.14
C ASP A 183 -10.10 -13.48 14.90
N ARG A 184 -10.29 -14.26 15.97
CA ARG A 184 -11.01 -15.55 15.95
C ARG A 184 -12.49 -15.43 15.57
N ARG A 185 -13.08 -14.23 15.64
CA ARG A 185 -14.44 -13.97 15.18
C ARG A 185 -14.52 -13.84 13.66
N ARG A 186 -13.38 -13.53 13.01
CA ARG A 186 -13.28 -13.32 11.55
C ARG A 186 -12.66 -14.51 10.84
N PHE A 187 -11.66 -15.12 11.45
CA PHE A 187 -10.80 -16.10 10.80
C PHE A 187 -10.74 -17.42 11.56
N GLY A 188 -10.72 -18.52 10.80
CA GLY A 188 -10.56 -19.86 11.35
C GLY A 188 -9.13 -20.14 11.81
N PRO A 189 -8.92 -21.20 12.63
CA PRO A 189 -7.63 -21.49 13.25
C PRO A 189 -6.50 -21.73 12.25
N ARG A 190 -6.80 -22.32 11.08
CA ARG A 190 -5.81 -22.55 10.02
C ARG A 190 -5.27 -21.24 9.43
N TRP A 191 -6.12 -20.24 9.28
CA TRP A 191 -5.72 -18.91 8.81
C TRP A 191 -4.79 -18.24 9.82
N ILE A 192 -5.20 -18.23 11.08
CA ILE A 192 -4.43 -17.61 12.16
C ILE A 192 -3.04 -18.26 12.26
N ALA A 193 -2.98 -19.60 12.20
CA ALA A 193 -1.70 -20.31 12.18
C ALA A 193 -0.82 -19.92 10.97
N ALA A 194 -1.40 -19.75 9.78
CA ALA A 194 -0.67 -19.29 8.59
C ALA A 194 -0.15 -17.84 8.73
N VAL A 195 -0.93 -16.96 9.37
CA VAL A 195 -0.50 -15.59 9.72
C VAL A 195 0.71 -15.64 10.64
N ASP A 196 0.60 -16.36 11.75
CA ASP A 196 1.65 -16.45 12.77
C ASP A 196 2.95 -17.03 12.18
N GLN A 197 2.85 -18.13 11.41
CA GLN A 197 4.00 -18.74 10.74
C GLN A 197 4.66 -17.80 9.74
N THR A 198 3.87 -17.04 8.98
CA THR A 198 4.40 -16.09 7.98
C THR A 198 5.12 -14.94 8.65
N LEU A 199 4.59 -14.41 9.75
CA LEU A 199 5.25 -13.35 10.54
C LEU A 199 6.56 -13.85 11.15
N VAL A 200 6.56 -15.03 11.79
CA VAL A 200 7.79 -15.65 12.33
C VAL A 200 8.84 -15.81 11.24
N ARG A 201 8.43 -16.26 10.04
CA ARG A 201 9.35 -16.41 8.90
C ARG A 201 9.90 -15.05 8.45
N ALA A 202 9.04 -14.05 8.27
CA ALA A 202 9.42 -12.73 7.83
C ALA A 202 10.40 -12.04 8.81
N HIS A 203 10.22 -12.21 10.12
CA HIS A 203 11.14 -11.69 11.14
C HIS A 203 12.54 -12.33 11.12
N ARG A 204 12.69 -13.53 10.53
CA ARG A 204 13.98 -14.23 10.41
C ARG A 204 14.77 -13.92 9.14
N LEU A 205 14.19 -13.14 8.22
CA LEU A 205 14.83 -12.74 6.95
C LEU A 205 15.90 -11.67 7.16
#